data_AF-A0A1F8TRB6-F1
#
_entry.id   AF-A0A1F8TRB6-F1
#
_cell.length_a   1.000
_cell.length_b   1.000
_cell.length_c   1.000
_cell.angle_alpha   90.00
_cell.angle_beta   90.00
_cell.angle_gamma   90.00
#
_symmetry.space_group_name_H-M   'P 1'
#
loop_
_entity.id
_entity.type
_entity.pdbx_description
1 polymer ?
#
loop_
_entity_poly.entity_id
_entity_poly.type
_entity_poly.pdbx_seq_one_letter_code
_entity_poly.pdbx_strand_id
1 'polypeptide(L)'
;RRSSVWPLMFGLACCAIEMIAAQASRYDLARFGMEVMRPTPRQADLMIIAGTVTKKMLPAIVRLYNQMPEPKYVMAMGACASSGGPFKEGYNVVAGIDKFLPVDIYVPGCPPTPQALMNGLIMLQKKIDKESISKVRWYRKGPDSVEIPVPILGPDLIDVRRIPDIKAKAAELAG
;
A
#
# COMPACT_ATOMS: atom_id res chain seq x y z
N ARG A 1 -9.78 16.89 8.39
CA ARG A 1 -9.07 15.70 7.88
C ARG A 1 -8.49 15.94 6.48
N ARG A 2 -9.30 16.38 5.50
CA ARG A 2 -8.84 16.60 4.11
C ARG A 2 -7.57 17.46 3.95
N SER A 3 -7.38 18.45 4.82
CA SER A 3 -6.34 19.47 4.75
C SER A 3 -5.07 19.12 5.54
N SER A 4 -4.97 17.91 6.08
CA SER A 4 -3.85 17.48 6.91
C SER A 4 -3.67 15.97 6.79
N VAL A 5 -3.53 15.48 5.56
CA VAL A 5 -3.32 14.05 5.30
C VAL A 5 -1.82 13.81 5.25
N TRP A 6 -1.27 13.08 6.22
CA TRP A 6 0.18 12.85 6.25
C TRP A 6 0.54 11.51 5.61
N PRO A 7 1.22 11.51 4.44
CA PRO A 7 1.65 10.28 3.79
C PRO A 7 2.82 9.64 4.56
N LEU A 8 2.78 8.31 4.65
CA LEU A 8 3.90 7.49 5.07
C LEU A 8 4.97 7.49 3.98
N MET A 9 6.22 7.78 4.35
CA MET A 9 7.36 7.72 3.44
C MET A 9 7.67 6.27 3.08
N PHE A 10 6.99 5.72 2.06
CA PHE A 10 7.11 4.32 1.68
C PHE A 10 7.30 4.15 0.16
N GLY A 11 8.56 4.18 -0.27
CA GLY A 11 8.97 3.96 -1.65
C GLY A 11 9.50 2.54 -1.87
N LEU A 12 8.93 1.81 -2.84
CA LEU A 12 9.35 0.43 -3.15
C LEU A 12 10.17 0.32 -4.43
N ALA A 13 9.85 1.12 -5.45
CA ALA A 13 10.47 1.02 -6.77
C ALA A 13 10.45 2.39 -7.48
N CYS A 14 10.44 2.39 -8.82
CA CYS A 14 10.47 3.61 -9.64
C CYS A 14 9.40 4.65 -9.26
N CYS A 15 8.17 4.24 -8.92
CA CYS A 15 7.11 5.18 -8.51
C CYS A 15 7.49 6.03 -7.29
N ALA A 16 8.44 5.60 -6.47
CA ALA A 16 8.96 6.40 -5.37
C ALA A 16 9.69 7.66 -5.86
N ILE A 17 10.34 7.61 -7.03
CA ILE A 17 11.04 8.76 -7.62
C ILE A 17 10.02 9.82 -8.03
N GLU A 18 8.93 9.42 -8.69
CA GLU A 18 7.83 10.31 -9.04
C GLU A 18 7.10 10.85 -7.81
N MET A 19 7.03 10.07 -6.73
CA MET A 19 6.50 10.52 -5.44
C MET A 19 7.40 11.61 -4.81
N ILE A 20 8.73 11.44 -4.85
CA ILE A 20 9.69 12.47 -4.43
C ILE A 20 9.59 13.70 -5.33
N ALA A 21 9.47 13.51 -6.64
CA ALA A 21 9.29 14.59 -7.60
C ALA A 21 8.00 15.37 -7.35
N ALA A 22 6.92 14.70 -6.97
CA ALA A 22 5.67 15.37 -6.57
C ALA A 22 5.82 16.21 -5.30
N GLN A 23 6.73 15.84 -4.39
CA GLN A 23 7.01 16.63 -3.19
C GLN A 23 8.02 17.76 -3.44
N ALA A 24 8.75 17.73 -4.56
CA ALA A 24 9.64 18.81 -4.94
C ALA A 24 8.87 20.11 -5.27
N SER A 25 9.60 21.22 -5.30
CA SER A 25 9.07 22.60 -5.41
C SER A 25 8.12 22.87 -6.57
N ARG A 26 8.21 22.09 -7.67
CA ARG A 26 7.35 22.24 -8.83
C ARG A 26 5.89 21.88 -8.55
N TYR A 27 5.66 20.81 -7.80
CA TYR A 27 4.33 20.25 -7.54
C TYR A 27 3.89 20.50 -6.10
N ASP A 28 4.84 20.50 -5.16
CA ASP A 28 4.72 20.96 -3.79
C ASP A 28 3.46 20.44 -3.07
N LEU A 29 3.54 19.20 -2.60
CA LEU A 29 2.46 18.56 -1.82
C LEU A 29 2.14 19.29 -0.50
N ALA A 30 3.02 20.17 -0.01
CA ALA A 30 2.75 20.99 1.17
C ALA A 30 1.52 21.90 0.96
N ARG A 31 1.26 22.34 -0.27
CA ARG A 31 0.08 23.15 -0.63
C ARG A 31 -1.25 22.47 -0.32
N PHE A 32 -1.25 21.14 -0.26
CA PHE A 32 -2.44 20.33 0.01
C PHE A 32 -2.47 19.82 1.46
N GLY A 33 -1.60 20.34 2.34
CA GLY A 33 -1.49 19.92 3.74
C GLY A 33 -0.78 18.57 3.92
N MET A 34 0.03 18.19 2.94
CA MET A 34 0.82 16.96 2.91
C MET A 34 2.32 17.29 2.92
N GLU A 35 2.70 18.30 3.72
CA GLU A 35 4.06 18.85 3.73
C GLU A 35 5.12 17.86 4.21
N VAL A 36 4.76 16.98 5.16
CA VAL A 36 5.70 16.03 5.76
C VAL A 36 5.33 14.61 5.39
N MET A 37 6.23 13.94 4.66
CA MET A 37 6.22 12.49 4.59
C MET A 37 6.74 11.94 5.91
N ARG A 38 5.87 11.29 6.69
CA ARG A 38 6.24 10.77 8.01
C ARG A 38 7.04 9.47 7.82
N PRO A 39 8.21 9.32 8.48
CA PRO A 39 8.97 8.08 8.42
C PRO A 39 8.37 6.98 9.31
N THR A 40 7.57 7.37 10.30
CA THR A 40 6.91 6.47 11.25
C THR A 40 5.45 6.23 10.83
N PRO A 41 4.99 4.97 10.74
CA PRO A 41 3.60 4.66 10.44
C PRO A 41 2.64 5.12 11.55
N ARG A 42 3.11 5.25 12.79
CA ARG A 42 2.26 5.62 13.94
C ARG A 42 1.77 7.07 13.90
N GLN A 43 2.32 7.89 13.00
CA GLN A 43 1.97 9.30 12.81
C GLN A 43 1.46 9.57 11.39
N ALA A 44 1.20 8.54 10.59
CA ALA A 44 0.77 8.68 9.20
C ALA A 44 -0.70 8.31 9.05
N ASP A 45 -1.43 9.07 8.22
CA ASP A 45 -2.84 8.84 7.92
C ASP A 45 -3.05 8.21 6.52
N LEU A 46 -2.04 8.31 5.66
CA LEU A 46 -2.09 7.77 4.30
C LEU A 46 -0.88 6.87 4.03
N MET A 47 -1.13 5.65 3.58
CA MET A 47 -0.11 4.75 3.06
C MET A 47 -0.12 4.79 1.53
N ILE A 48 0.90 5.39 0.93
CA ILE A 48 1.12 5.34 -0.52
C ILE A 48 1.99 4.12 -0.82
N ILE A 49 1.48 3.19 -1.62
CA ILE A 49 2.22 2.01 -2.06
C ILE A 49 2.85 2.36 -3.42
N ALA A 50 4.03 2.97 -3.36
CA ALA A 50 4.74 3.50 -4.52
C ALA A 50 5.73 2.47 -5.10
N GLY A 51 5.20 1.49 -5.85
CA GLY A 51 6.01 0.57 -6.64
C GLY A 51 5.60 -0.90 -6.57
N THR A 52 6.52 -1.78 -6.94
CA THR A 52 6.27 -3.22 -7.00
C THR A 52 6.22 -3.83 -5.60
N VAL A 53 5.16 -4.59 -5.33
CA VAL A 53 5.00 -5.31 -4.06
C VAL A 53 5.53 -6.72 -4.25
N THR A 54 6.66 -7.01 -3.63
CA THR A 54 7.19 -8.38 -3.60
C THR A 54 6.53 -9.17 -2.49
N LYS A 55 6.39 -10.49 -2.71
CA LYS A 55 5.92 -11.46 -1.73
C LYS A 55 6.67 -11.35 -0.40
N LYS A 56 8.00 -11.14 -0.45
CA LYS A 56 8.84 -10.96 0.75
C LYS A 56 8.53 -9.68 1.51
N MET A 57 8.18 -8.60 0.81
CA MET A 57 7.89 -7.29 1.43
C MET A 57 6.46 -7.22 1.98
N LEU A 58 5.54 -8.05 1.47
CA LEU A 58 4.13 -8.01 1.82
C LEU A 58 3.85 -8.12 3.35
N PRO A 59 4.46 -9.03 4.13
CA PRO A 59 4.24 -9.06 5.57
C PRO A 59 4.67 -7.77 6.28
N ALA A 60 5.71 -7.10 5.79
CA ALA A 60 6.15 -5.81 6.33
C ALA A 60 5.13 -4.71 6.03
N ILE A 61 4.57 -4.69 4.81
CA ILE A 61 3.51 -3.72 4.42
C ILE A 61 2.29 -3.87 5.32
N VAL A 62 1.81 -5.11 5.53
CA VAL A 62 0.64 -5.36 6.40
C VAL A 62 0.94 -4.97 7.84
N ARG A 63 2.15 -5.22 8.35
CA ARG A 63 2.55 -4.75 9.69
C ARG A 63 2.56 -3.23 9.80
N LEU A 64 3.13 -2.52 8.81
CA LEU A 64 3.13 -1.05 8.79
C LEU A 64 1.70 -0.52 8.81
N TYR A 65 0.83 -1.09 7.99
CA TYR A 65 -0.57 -0.72 7.93
C TYR A 65 -1.32 -0.96 9.24
N ASN A 66 -1.08 -2.09 9.91
CA ASN A 66 -1.68 -2.38 11.21
C ASN A 66 -1.18 -1.41 12.29
N GLN A 67 0.06 -0.94 12.21
CA GLN A 67 0.63 0.04 13.13
C GLN A 67 0.16 1.48 12.91
N MET A 68 -0.51 1.77 11.79
CA MET A 68 -1.10 3.09 11.53
C MET A 68 -2.37 3.31 12.36
N PRO A 69 -2.53 4.49 12.98
CA PRO A 69 -3.74 4.85 13.71
C PRO A 69 -4.93 4.99 12.75
N GLU A 70 -6.14 4.82 13.27
CA GLU A 70 -7.35 5.15 12.52
C GLU A 70 -7.69 6.64 12.71
N PRO A 71 -8.07 7.37 11.66
CA PRO A 71 -8.36 6.96 10.28
C PRO A 71 -7.12 6.77 9.41
N LYS A 72 -7.07 5.64 8.67
CA LYS A 72 -5.98 5.35 7.72
C LYS A 72 -6.52 5.04 6.33
N TYR A 73 -5.83 5.55 5.33
CA TYR A 73 -6.15 5.36 3.91
C TYR A 73 -5.01 4.69 3.17
N VAL A 74 -5.32 3.96 2.10
CA VAL A 74 -4.32 3.30 1.24
C VAL A 74 -4.47 3.77 -0.20
N MET A 75 -3.37 4.20 -0.80
CA MET A 75 -3.30 4.58 -2.22
C MET A 75 -2.34 3.65 -2.96
N ALA A 76 -2.85 2.97 -3.99
CA ALA A 76 -2.01 2.18 -4.89
C ALA A 76 -1.46 3.09 -5.99
N MET A 77 -0.14 3.32 -5.98
CA MET A 77 0.52 4.17 -6.95
C MET A 77 1.23 3.32 -8.01
N GLY A 78 0.71 3.38 -9.23
CA GLY A 78 1.25 2.72 -10.40
C GLY A 78 0.67 1.32 -10.67
N ALA A 79 1.00 0.80 -11.86
CA ALA A 79 0.50 -0.47 -12.36
C ALA A 79 0.97 -1.66 -11.50
N CYS A 80 2.20 -1.58 -10.96
CA CYS A 80 2.75 -2.64 -10.13
C CYS A 80 1.98 -2.81 -8.81
N ALA A 81 1.65 -1.73 -8.12
CA ALA A 81 0.86 -1.77 -6.89
C ALA A 81 -0.60 -2.18 -7.15
N SER A 82 -1.16 -1.74 -8.29
CA SER A 82 -2.57 -1.96 -8.63
C SER A 82 -2.85 -3.39 -9.09
N SER A 83 -2.03 -3.95 -9.99
CA SER A 83 -2.32 -5.24 -10.66
C SER A 83 -1.08 -6.13 -10.86
N GLY A 84 0.06 -5.80 -10.24
CA GLY A 84 1.36 -6.44 -10.49
C GLY A 84 2.12 -5.85 -11.69
N GLY A 85 1.43 -5.12 -12.57
CA GLY A 85 2.03 -4.41 -13.69
C GLY A 85 2.78 -5.35 -14.65
N PRO A 86 3.93 -4.92 -15.22
CA PRO A 86 4.70 -5.75 -16.14
C PRO A 86 5.29 -7.00 -15.48
N PHE A 87 5.34 -7.05 -14.14
CA PHE A 87 5.89 -8.16 -13.37
C PHE A 87 4.81 -9.11 -12.83
N LYS A 88 3.57 -9.01 -13.31
CA LYS A 88 2.44 -9.81 -12.82
C LYS A 88 2.67 -11.32 -12.91
N GLU A 89 3.39 -11.77 -13.94
CA GLU A 89 3.73 -13.19 -14.15
C GLU A 89 4.99 -13.62 -13.38
N GLY A 90 5.67 -12.68 -12.70
CA GLY A 90 6.85 -12.96 -11.92
C GLY A 90 6.55 -13.75 -10.65
N TYR A 91 7.37 -14.76 -10.35
CA TYR A 91 7.20 -15.64 -9.18
C TYR A 91 7.24 -14.89 -7.83
N ASN A 92 7.89 -13.73 -7.78
CA ASN A 92 8.15 -12.95 -6.58
C ASN A 92 7.21 -11.76 -6.37
N VAL A 93 6.42 -11.38 -7.37
CA VAL A 93 5.55 -10.19 -7.32
C VAL A 93 4.12 -10.59 -6.96
N VAL A 94 3.45 -9.73 -6.20
CA VAL A 94 2.02 -9.85 -5.92
C VAL A 94 1.24 -9.18 -7.04
N ALA A 95 0.25 -9.86 -7.61
CA ALA A 95 -0.58 -9.37 -8.71
C ALA A 95 -1.57 -8.23 -8.34
N GLY A 96 -1.26 -7.45 -7.30
CA GLY A 96 -2.08 -6.34 -6.79
C GLY A 96 -2.18 -6.36 -5.27
N ILE A 97 -2.02 -5.19 -4.65
CA ILE A 97 -2.08 -5.07 -3.18
C ILE A 97 -3.51 -5.23 -2.63
N ASP A 98 -4.52 -5.01 -3.46
CA ASP A 98 -5.95 -5.09 -3.08
C ASP A 98 -6.36 -6.44 -2.49
N LYS A 99 -5.61 -7.51 -2.81
CA LYS A 99 -5.80 -8.84 -2.24
C LYS A 99 -5.51 -8.91 -0.74
N PHE A 100 -4.74 -7.98 -0.20
CA PHE A 100 -4.23 -7.99 1.17
C PHE A 100 -4.60 -6.75 1.96
N LEU A 101 -4.65 -5.58 1.32
CA LEU A 101 -5.00 -4.31 1.95
C LEU A 101 -6.17 -3.67 1.21
N PRO A 102 -7.11 -3.04 1.94
CA PRO A 102 -8.20 -2.31 1.32
C PRO A 102 -7.65 -1.03 0.68
N VAL A 103 -7.64 -0.99 -0.65
CA VAL A 103 -7.17 0.18 -1.40
C VAL A 103 -8.31 1.19 -1.56
N ASP A 104 -8.05 2.45 -1.19
CA ASP A 104 -9.03 3.51 -1.34
C ASP A 104 -9.02 4.14 -2.73
N ILE A 105 -7.83 4.30 -3.31
CA ILE A 105 -7.60 4.97 -4.60
C ILE A 105 -6.49 4.28 -5.38
N TYR A 106 -6.72 4.17 -6.68
CA TYR A 106 -5.76 3.68 -7.66
C TYR A 106 -5.27 4.84 -8.53
N VAL A 107 -3.97 5.01 -8.63
CA VAL A 107 -3.33 5.97 -9.54
C VAL A 107 -2.68 5.20 -10.69
N PRO A 108 -3.25 5.26 -11.91
CA PRO A 108 -2.70 4.54 -13.05
C PRO A 108 -1.39 5.18 -13.56
N GLY A 109 -0.43 4.35 -13.95
CA GLY A 109 0.85 4.76 -14.56
C GLY A 109 2.00 3.79 -14.31
N CYS A 110 3.12 3.92 -15.02
CA CYS A 110 4.30 3.07 -14.85
C CYS A 110 5.63 3.77 -15.26
N PRO A 111 6.10 4.78 -14.50
CA PRO A 111 5.50 5.38 -13.31
C PRO A 111 4.41 6.41 -13.64
N PRO A 112 3.45 6.68 -12.74
CA PRO A 112 2.47 7.74 -12.94
C PRO A 112 3.15 9.11 -12.86
N THR A 113 2.74 10.05 -13.70
CA THR A 113 3.26 11.41 -13.65
C THR A 113 2.95 12.07 -12.29
N PRO A 114 3.78 13.02 -11.81
CA PRO A 114 3.51 13.72 -10.55
C PRO A 114 2.12 14.40 -10.53
N GLN A 115 1.65 14.89 -11.68
CA GLN A 115 0.30 15.45 -11.81
C GLN A 115 -0.79 14.38 -11.61
N ALA A 116 -0.59 13.16 -12.11
CA ALA A 116 -1.52 12.06 -11.90
C ALA A 116 -1.59 11.67 -10.42
N LEU A 117 -0.45 11.66 -9.72
CA LEU A 117 -0.42 11.46 -8.27
C LEU A 117 -1.18 12.57 -7.53
N MET A 118 -0.95 13.84 -7.87
CA MET A 118 -1.70 14.97 -7.30
C MET A 118 -3.21 14.83 -7.52
N ASN A 119 -3.64 14.40 -8.72
CA ASN A 119 -5.05 14.17 -8.98
C ASN A 119 -5.61 13.04 -8.10
N GLY A 120 -4.85 11.96 -7.90
CA GLY A 120 -5.19 10.90 -6.94
C GLY A 120 -5.37 11.43 -5.51
N LEU A 121 -4.50 12.34 -5.07
CA LEU A 121 -4.61 12.99 -3.76
C LEU A 121 -5.85 13.88 -3.65
N ILE A 122 -6.17 14.64 -4.70
CA ILE A 122 -7.40 15.45 -4.75
C ILE A 122 -8.65 14.55 -4.72
N MET A 123 -8.62 13.40 -5.40
CA MET A 123 -9.68 12.41 -5.31
C MET A 123 -9.80 11.84 -3.88
N LEU A 124 -8.68 11.65 -3.17
CA LEU A 124 -8.69 11.25 -1.76
C LEU A 124 -9.37 12.28 -0.89
N GLN A 125 -9.02 13.54 -1.05
CA GLN A 125 -9.66 14.63 -0.32
C GLN A 125 -11.18 14.66 -0.58
N LYS A 126 -11.60 14.51 -1.84
CA LYS A 126 -13.02 14.42 -2.21
C LYS A 126 -13.72 13.19 -1.61
N LYS A 127 -13.01 12.08 -1.43
CA LYS A 127 -13.54 10.89 -0.76
C LYS A 127 -13.74 11.17 0.73
N ILE A 128 -12.72 11.73 1.40
CA ILE A 128 -12.77 12.14 2.82
C ILE A 128 -13.91 13.12 3.08
N ASP A 129 -14.15 14.08 2.18
CA ASP A 129 -15.21 15.08 2.32
C ASP A 129 -16.61 14.48 2.25
N LYS A 130 -16.79 13.35 1.57
CA LYS A 130 -18.07 12.64 1.45
C LYS A 130 -18.27 11.58 2.52
N GLU A 131 -17.26 11.29 3.34
CA GLU A 131 -17.33 10.27 4.39
C GLU A 131 -18.17 10.77 5.58
N SER A 132 -19.09 9.92 6.03
CA SER A 132 -19.83 10.12 7.28
C SER A 132 -19.29 9.17 8.34
N ILE A 133 -19.08 9.68 9.55
CA ILE A 133 -18.53 8.93 10.71
C ILE A 133 -19.32 7.65 11.00
N SER A 134 -20.62 7.60 10.71
CA SER A 134 -21.42 6.39 10.93
C SER A 134 -21.17 5.27 9.92
N LYS A 135 -20.65 5.60 8.73
CA LYS A 135 -20.49 4.67 7.59
C LYS A 135 -19.06 4.17 7.39
N VAL A 136 -18.07 4.80 8.02
CA VAL A 136 -16.66 4.47 7.84
C VAL A 136 -16.30 3.12 8.46
N ARG A 137 -15.35 2.42 7.82
CA ARG A 137 -14.97 1.04 8.16
C ARG A 137 -14.46 0.85 9.59
N TRP A 138 -13.78 1.86 10.14
CA TRP A 138 -13.22 1.80 11.49
C TRP A 138 -14.27 2.05 12.59
N TYR A 139 -15.38 2.69 12.26
CA TYR A 139 -16.46 2.96 13.22
C TYR A 139 -17.60 1.94 13.12
N ARG A 140 -17.74 1.28 11.96
CA ARG A 140 -18.74 0.24 11.74
C ARG A 140 -18.37 -1.00 12.57
N LYS A 141 -19.30 -1.43 13.43
CA LYS A 141 -19.22 -2.73 14.12
C LYS A 141 -19.48 -3.84 13.10
N GLY A 142 -18.42 -4.39 12.52
CA GLY A 142 -18.44 -5.48 11.54
C GLY A 142 -17.10 -6.26 11.54
N PRO A 143 -17.02 -7.38 10.81
CA PRO A 143 -15.82 -8.23 10.79
C PRO A 143 -14.56 -7.52 10.24
N ASP A 144 -14.72 -6.42 9.51
CA ASP A 144 -13.63 -5.66 8.87
C ASP A 144 -12.83 -4.74 9.83
N SER A 145 -13.21 -4.72 11.11
CA SER A 145 -12.60 -3.89 12.17
C SER A 145 -11.47 -4.57 12.93
N VAL A 146 -11.19 -5.84 12.62
CA VAL A 146 -10.12 -6.62 13.24
C VAL A 146 -8.88 -6.52 12.34
N GLU A 147 -7.76 -6.13 12.93
CA GLU A 147 -6.44 -6.00 12.31
C GLU A 147 -6.21 -7.04 11.19
N ILE A 148 -5.66 -6.58 10.06
CA ILE A 148 -5.45 -7.46 8.90
C ILE A 148 -4.44 -8.54 9.33
N PRO A 149 -4.78 -9.84 9.23
CA PRO A 149 -3.86 -10.89 9.62
C PRO A 149 -2.60 -10.76 8.79
N VAL A 150 -1.45 -10.66 9.46
CA VAL A 150 -0.16 -10.59 8.77
C VAL A 150 -0.02 -11.88 7.98
N PRO A 151 0.11 -11.81 6.63
CA PRO A 151 0.20 -13.02 5.83
C PRO A 151 1.44 -13.79 6.27
N ILE A 152 1.20 -14.95 6.86
CA ILE A 152 2.24 -15.93 7.11
C ILE A 152 2.61 -16.47 5.74
N LEU A 153 3.89 -16.45 5.46
CA LEU A 153 4.48 -16.87 4.20
C LEU A 153 4.11 -18.36 3.93
N GLY A 154 2.96 -18.60 3.30
CA GLY A 154 2.39 -19.90 2.91
C GLY A 154 2.85 -20.38 1.51
N PRO A 155 2.22 -21.38 0.89
CA PRO A 155 2.72 -21.99 -0.37
C PRO A 155 2.90 -21.00 -1.54
N ASP A 156 2.11 -19.92 -1.58
CA ASP A 156 2.26 -18.84 -2.57
C ASP A 156 3.29 -17.76 -2.18
N LEU A 157 3.79 -17.77 -0.96
CA LEU A 157 4.65 -16.77 -0.31
C LEU A 157 5.70 -17.53 0.52
N ILE A 158 6.86 -17.90 0.00
CA ILE A 158 7.77 -18.86 0.69
C ILE A 158 8.31 -18.31 2.03
N ASP A 159 8.09 -19.02 3.15
CA ASP A 159 8.85 -18.83 4.39
C ASP A 159 10.21 -19.53 4.25
N VAL A 160 11.26 -18.72 4.12
CA VAL A 160 12.64 -19.22 3.94
C VAL A 160 13.08 -20.14 5.08
N ARG A 161 12.52 -19.96 6.29
CA ARG A 161 12.86 -20.79 7.46
C ARG A 161 12.27 -22.21 7.38
N ARG A 162 11.21 -22.39 6.59
CA ARG A 162 10.52 -23.67 6.38
C ARG A 162 10.92 -24.36 5.06
N ILE A 163 11.95 -23.86 4.38
CA ILE A 163 12.52 -24.50 3.19
C ILE A 163 12.88 -25.99 3.41
N PRO A 164 13.42 -26.42 4.57
CA PRO A 164 13.68 -27.83 4.82
C PRO A 164 12.41 -28.68 4.74
N ASP A 165 11.34 -28.23 5.40
CA ASP A 165 10.05 -28.93 5.47
C ASP A 165 9.35 -28.97 4.11
N ILE A 166 9.45 -27.88 3.34
CA ILE A 166 8.87 -27.78 1.98
C ILE A 166 9.61 -28.72 1.03
N LYS A 167 10.95 -28.80 1.10
CA LYS A 167 11.74 -29.74 0.30
C LYS A 167 11.42 -31.19 0.65
N ALA A 168 11.25 -31.51 1.93
CA ALA A 168 10.87 -32.85 2.38
C ALA A 168 9.50 -33.27 1.82
N LYS A 169 8.48 -32.40 1.92
CA LYS A 169 7.14 -32.65 1.35
C LYS A 169 7.13 -32.73 -0.18
N ALA A 170 7.94 -31.92 -0.86
CA ALA A 170 8.07 -31.97 -2.32
C ALA A 170 8.72 -33.28 -2.79
N ALA A 171 9.67 -33.81 -2.00
CA ALA A 171 10.27 -35.12 -2.27
C ALA A 171 9.28 -36.28 -2.03
N GLU A 172 8.45 -36.21 -0.99
CA GLU A 172 7.36 -37.17 -0.74
C GLU A 172 6.30 -37.18 -1.85
N LEU A 173 5.96 -36.02 -2.42
CA LEU A 173 4.98 -35.90 -3.51
C LEU A 173 5.54 -36.31 -4.89
N ALA A 174 6.87 -36.41 -5.01
CA ALA A 174 7.55 -36.76 -6.26
C ALA A 174 7.95 -38.24 -6.35
N GLY A 175 7.80 -39.00 -5.26
CA GLY A 175 7.93 -40.46 -5.23
C GLY A 175 6.57 -41.15 -5.34
#